data_AF-A0AAU6Q0A1-F1
#
_entry.id   AF-A0AAU6Q0A1-F1
#
_cell.length_a   1.000
_cell.length_b   1.000
_cell.length_c   1.000
_cell.angle_alpha   90.00
_cell.angle_beta   90.00
_cell.angle_gamma   90.00
#
_symmetry.space_group_name_H-M   'P 1'
#
loop_
_entity.id
_entity.type
_entity.pdbx_description
1 polymer ?
#
loop_
_entity_poly.entity_id
_entity_poly.type
_entity_poly.pdbx_seq_one_letter_code
_entity_poly.pdbx_strand_id
1 'polypeptide(L)' 'MTPFTPTQLSEAHRALASTLSKCEKVLAGGKLKPAQHTLTHRRIEALLIALALIEREQSGQV' A
#
# COMPACT_ATOMS: atom_id res chain seq x y z
N MET A 1 2.28 -6.65 -21.58
CA MET A 1 2.85 -6.90 -20.24
C MET A 1 2.69 -8.38 -19.94
N THR A 2 3.71 -9.03 -19.42
CA THR A 2 3.60 -10.40 -18.89
C THR A 2 2.79 -10.38 -17.59
N PRO A 3 1.83 -11.30 -17.39
CA PRO A 3 1.12 -11.41 -16.12
C PRO A 3 2.10 -11.63 -14.96
N PHE A 4 1.79 -11.06 -13.80
CA PHE A 4 2.57 -11.31 -12.58
C PHE A 4 2.26 -12.71 -12.05
N THR A 5 3.27 -13.39 -11.51
CA THR A 5 3.03 -14.70 -10.87
C THR A 5 2.30 -14.52 -9.53
N PRO A 6 1.55 -15.55 -9.06
CA PRO A 6 0.91 -15.49 -7.74
C PRO A 6 1.88 -15.18 -6.61
N THR A 7 3.11 -15.69 -6.70
CA THR A 7 4.19 -15.39 -5.75
C THR A 7 4.57 -13.91 -5.78
N GLN A 8 4.78 -13.33 -6.97
CA GLN A 8 5.10 -11.90 -7.10
C GLN A 8 3.98 -11.01 -6.53
N LEU A 9 2.72 -11.36 -6.79
CA LEU A 9 1.56 -10.64 -6.24
C LEU A 9 1.52 -10.73 -4.70
N SER A 10 1.75 -11.92 -4.14
CA SER A 10 1.78 -12.14 -2.69
C SER A 10 2.94 -11.39 -2.01
N GLU A 11 4.14 -11.41 -2.60
CA GLU A 11 5.29 -10.68 -2.10
C GLU A 11 5.09 -9.15 -2.15
N ALA A 12 4.52 -8.66 -3.25
CA ALA A 12 4.17 -7.25 -3.40
C ALA A 12 3.11 -6.84 -2.36
N HIS A 13 2.04 -7.64 -2.21
CA HIS A 13 1.00 -7.39 -1.21
C HIS A 13 1.59 -7.27 0.20
N ARG A 14 2.39 -8.27 0.62
CA ARG A 14 3.04 -8.28 1.93
C ARG A 14 3.95 -7.06 2.14
N ALA A 15 4.73 -6.68 1.14
CA ALA A 15 5.62 -5.52 1.22
C ALA A 15 4.85 -4.20 1.34
N LEU A 16 3.77 -4.04 0.57
CA LEU A 16 2.93 -2.86 0.59
C LEU A 16 2.12 -2.76 1.89
N ALA A 17 1.58 -3.87 2.39
CA ALA A 17 0.88 -3.92 3.68
C ALA A 17 1.80 -3.53 4.85
N SER A 18 3.06 -4.01 4.84
CA SER A 18 4.06 -3.56 5.83
C SER A 18 4.36 -2.07 5.74
N THR A 19 4.41 -1.53 4.51
CA THR A 19 4.64 -0.10 4.26
C THR A 19 3.46 0.74 4.72
N LEU A 20 2.23 0.30 4.47
CA LEU A 20 1.00 0.92 4.94
C LEU A 20 1.00 1.04 6.46
N SER A 21 1.24 -0.07 7.18
CA SER A 21 1.29 -0.06 8.65
C SER A 21 2.34 0.92 9.21
N LYS A 22 3.49 1.07 8.53
CA LYS A 22 4.50 2.06 8.92
C LYS A 22 4.02 3.49 8.69
N CYS A 23 3.37 3.76 7.55
CA CYS A 23 2.80 5.08 7.27
C CYS A 23 1.72 5.46 8.28
N GLU A 24 0.83 4.54 8.64
CA GLU A 24 -0.21 4.75 9.66
C GLU A 24 0.40 5.09 11.02
N LYS A 25 1.41 4.34 11.46
CA LYS A 25 2.14 4.61 12.72
C LYS A 25 2.82 5.98 12.71
N VAL A 26 3.42 6.36 11.58
CA VAL A 26 4.06 7.66 11.40
C VAL A 26 3.03 8.80 11.48
N LEU A 27 1.85 8.60 10.86
CA LEU A 27 0.75 9.58 10.92
C LEU A 27 0.18 9.72 12.34
N ALA A 28 -0.05 8.60 13.03
CA ALA A 28 -0.55 8.56 14.41
C ALA A 28 0.45 9.14 15.42
N GLY A 29 1.75 9.09 15.14
CA GLY A 29 2.81 9.58 16.02
C GLY A 29 2.88 11.10 16.20
N GLY A 30 2.04 11.89 15.49
CA GLY A 30 1.76 13.30 15.77
C GLY A 30 2.90 14.32 15.57
N LYS A 31 4.12 13.88 15.23
CA LYS A 31 5.32 14.75 15.09
C LYS A 31 5.68 15.10 13.64
N LEU A 32 4.69 15.28 12.77
CA LEU A 32 4.91 15.60 11.36
C LEU A 32 4.71 17.09 11.07
N LYS A 33 5.59 17.66 10.24
CA LYS A 33 5.32 18.98 9.64
C LYS A 33 4.11 18.88 8.69
N PRO A 34 3.37 19.97 8.42
CA PRO A 34 2.16 19.94 7.59
C PRO A 34 2.34 19.27 6.22
N ALA A 35 3.47 19.54 5.55
CA ALA A 35 3.80 18.91 4.27
C ALA A 35 4.02 17.39 4.40
N GLN A 36 4.66 16.93 5.48
CA GLN A 36 4.90 15.51 5.74
C GLN A 36 3.60 14.79 6.10
N HIS A 37 2.71 15.44 6.84
CA HIS A 37 1.37 14.92 7.16
C HIS A 37 0.59 14.68 5.87
N THR A 38 0.49 15.70 5.02
CA THR A 38 -0.21 15.61 3.73
C THR A 38 0.38 14.53 2.82
N LEU A 39 1.71 14.45 2.73
CA LEU A 39 2.38 13.43 1.92
C LEU A 39 2.15 12.02 2.47
N THR A 40 2.20 11.83 3.79
CA THR A 40 1.97 10.53 4.43
C THR A 40 0.54 10.07 4.23
N HIS A 41 -0.44 10.98 4.35
CA HIS A 41 -1.84 10.68 4.07
C HIS A 41 -2.05 10.19 2.62
N ARG A 42 -1.53 10.92 1.62
CA ARG A 42 -1.63 10.53 0.21
C ARG A 42 -0.98 9.18 -0.09
N ARG A 43 0.12 8.86 0.61
CA ARG A 43 0.78 7.55 0.50
C ARG A 43 -0.10 6.43 1.04
N ILE A 44 -0.78 6.65 2.16
CA ILE A 44 -1.73 5.68 2.73
C ILE A 44 -2.85 5.41 1.72
N GLU A 45 -3.46 6.45 1.15
CA GLU A 45 -4.52 6.31 0.14
C GLU A 45 -4.04 5.50 -1.09
N ALA A 46 -2.85 5.83 -1.62
CA ALA A 46 -2.28 5.11 -2.74
C ALA A 46 -1.98 3.63 -2.42
N LEU A 47 -1.48 3.34 -1.21
CA LEU A 47 -1.20 1.97 -0.77
C LEU A 47 -2.47 1.14 -0.63
N LEU A 48 -3.55 1.73 -0.10
CA LEU A 48 -4.85 1.06 -0.01
C LEU A 48 -5.39 0.69 -1.40
N ILE A 49 -5.30 1.62 -2.35
CA ILE A 49 -5.67 1.35 -3.76
C ILE A 49 -4.81 0.22 -4.33
N ALA A 50 -3.49 0.28 -4.16
CA ALA A 50 -2.59 -0.73 -4.69
C ALA A 50 -2.87 -2.13 -4.10
N LEU A 51 -3.15 -2.23 -2.80
CA LEU A 51 -3.50 -3.50 -2.15
C LEU A 51 -4.81 -4.06 -2.70
N ALA A 52 -5.85 -3.23 -2.84
CA ALA A 52 -7.12 -3.66 -3.41
C ALA A 52 -6.98 -4.14 -4.87
N LEU A 53 -6.11 -3.50 -5.66
CA LEU A 53 -5.83 -3.93 -7.03
C LEU A 53 -5.10 -5.28 -7.06
N ILE A 54 -4.15 -5.51 -6.16
CA ILE A 54 -3.45 -6.80 -6.06
C ILE A 54 -4.41 -7.91 -5.62
N GLU A 55 -5.28 -7.65 -4.64
CA GLU A 55 -6.29 -8.62 -4.18
C GLU A 55 -7.28 -8.97 -5.30
N ARG A 56 -7.67 -7.98 -6.12
CA ARG A 56 -8.52 -8.20 -7.29
C ARG A 56 -7.83 -9.07 -8.35
N GLU A 57 -6.55 -8.84 -8.60
CA GLU A 57 -5.74 -9.66 -9.50
C GLU A 57 -5.61 -11.10 -8.99
N GLN A 58 -5.37 -11.27 -7.67
CA GLN A 58 -5.25 -12.58 -7.03
C GLN A 58 -6.56 -13.39 -7.04
N SER A 59 -7.70 -12.71 -6.94
CA SER A 59 -9.04 -13.34 -6.98
C SER A 59 -9.52 -13.65 -8.41
N GLY A 60 -8.74 -13.32 -9.44
CA GLY A 60 -9.08 -13.59 -10.83
C GLY A 60 -10.25 -12.75 -11.35
N GLN A 61 -10.50 -11.59 -10.74
CA GLN A 61 -11.58 -10.67 -11.14
C GLN A 61 -11.15 -9.69 -12.25
N VAL A 62 -10.33 -10.15 -13.21
CA VAL A 62 -9.69 -9.33 -14.25
C VAL A 62 -10.14 -9.77 -15.64
#